data_AF-A0A174R336-F1
#
_entry.id   AF-A0A174R336-F1
#
_cell.length_a   1.000
_cell.length_b   1.000
_cell.length_c   1.000
_cell.angle_alpha   90.00
_cell.angle_beta   90.00
_cell.angle_gamma   90.00
#
_symmetry.space_group_name_H-M   'P 1'
#
loop_
_entity.id
_entity.type
_entity.pdbx_description
1 polymer ?
#
loop_
_entity_poly.entity_id
_entity_poly.type
_entity_poly.pdbx_seq_one_letter_code
_entity_poly.pdbx_strand_id
1 'polypeptide(L)'
;MGLDGPATPAALEDITFTVERTEMAVGERQQLTYGFPMGAVVPGPLSFDAYCTSDSSREVVTVSGTGLITAVAPGQAAVVLKMEQGGDSGVHIKTVLLTVSGEENPERPEPEGPTEEAVYAAITALKADYPEGMRWTNDNFYASQALRSGGYGCEGFALICSDAAFGTLPARTHRSFEAIRVGDMIRIGDYHTVVVLEKKENSMMVTEGNYNSSIHWGREITRSSLEREGFSVRTRYPA
;
A
#
# COMPACT_ATOMS: atom_id res chain seq x y z
N MET A 1 35.73 -34.64 -36.26
CA MET A 1 35.30 -35.33 -35.03
C MET A 1 34.98 -34.23 -34.03
N GLY A 2 33.73 -34.16 -33.56
CA GLY A 2 33.19 -33.08 -32.74
C GLY A 2 31.67 -33.13 -32.88
N LEU A 3 31.06 -34.13 -32.25
CA LEU A 3 29.61 -34.27 -32.18
C LEU A 3 29.14 -33.37 -31.03
N ASP A 4 28.52 -32.23 -31.34
CA ASP A 4 27.74 -31.51 -30.34
C ASP A 4 26.50 -32.35 -30.04
N GLY A 5 26.49 -33.01 -28.88
CA GLY A 5 25.33 -33.74 -28.38
C GLY A 5 24.15 -32.79 -28.12
N PRO A 6 22.91 -33.30 -28.05
CA PRO A 6 21.75 -32.46 -27.75
C PRO A 6 21.93 -31.77 -26.40
N ALA A 7 21.78 -30.44 -26.38
CA ALA A 7 21.91 -29.64 -25.17
C ALA A 7 20.85 -30.07 -24.13
N THR A 8 21.30 -30.34 -22.91
CA THR A 8 20.43 -30.76 -21.80
C THR A 8 19.55 -29.58 -21.36
N PRO A 9 18.22 -29.77 -21.20
CA PRO A 9 17.36 -28.76 -20.60
C PRO A 9 17.83 -28.41 -19.19
N ALA A 10 17.85 -27.12 -18.83
CA ALA A 10 18.11 -26.70 -17.46
C ALA A 10 16.94 -27.16 -16.57
N ALA A 11 17.21 -27.92 -15.51
CA ALA A 11 16.22 -28.10 -14.45
C ALA A 11 16.17 -26.80 -13.63
N LEU A 12 14.97 -26.35 -13.24
CA LEU A 12 14.80 -25.12 -12.44
C LEU A 12 15.57 -25.16 -11.10
N GLU A 13 15.86 -26.36 -10.59
CA GLU A 13 16.65 -26.58 -9.38
C GLU A 13 18.13 -26.21 -9.50
N ASP A 14 18.65 -26.10 -10.73
CA ASP A 14 20.05 -25.71 -11.00
C ASP A 14 20.24 -24.19 -11.13
N ILE A 15 19.16 -23.40 -10.95
CA ILE A 15 19.22 -21.94 -11.02
C ILE A 15 19.97 -21.42 -9.80
N THR A 16 21.03 -20.66 -10.06
CA THR A 16 21.76 -20.00 -9.00
C THR A 16 21.27 -18.57 -8.85
N PHE A 17 20.59 -18.28 -7.73
CA PHE A 17 20.36 -16.89 -7.33
C PHE A 17 21.55 -16.36 -6.53
N THR A 18 21.97 -15.14 -6.88
CA THR A 18 23.11 -14.45 -6.29
C THR A 18 22.71 -13.02 -5.90
N VAL A 19 23.08 -12.65 -4.68
CA VAL A 19 23.17 -11.26 -4.22
C VAL A 19 24.63 -10.86 -4.19
N GLU A 20 24.92 -9.57 -4.36
CA GLU A 20 26.29 -9.06 -4.28
C GLU A 20 26.86 -9.22 -2.86
N ARG A 21 26.01 -9.00 -1.86
CA ARG A 21 26.35 -9.09 -0.43
C ARG A 21 25.17 -9.52 0.40
N THR A 22 25.44 -10.23 1.49
CA THR A 22 24.45 -10.56 2.52
C THR A 22 24.48 -9.58 3.69
N GLU A 23 25.47 -8.69 3.71
CA GLU A 23 25.63 -7.61 4.69
C GLU A 23 25.52 -6.27 3.95
N MET A 24 24.61 -5.41 4.40
CA MET A 24 24.34 -4.10 3.80
C MET A 24 24.40 -2.99 4.85
N ALA A 25 24.73 -1.79 4.43
CA ALA A 25 24.50 -0.58 5.21
C ALA A 25 23.11 0.00 4.89
N VAL A 26 22.48 0.67 5.87
CA VAL A 26 21.23 1.40 5.64
C VAL A 26 21.37 2.36 4.44
N GLY A 27 20.39 2.35 3.53
CA GLY A 27 20.39 3.14 2.31
C GLY A 27 21.09 2.49 1.11
N GLU A 28 21.84 1.40 1.31
CA GLU A 28 22.43 0.65 0.20
C GLU A 28 21.36 -0.08 -0.62
N ARG A 29 21.68 -0.27 -1.90
CA ARG A 29 20.86 -1.01 -2.85
C ARG A 29 21.69 -2.07 -3.52
N GLN A 30 21.09 -3.23 -3.77
CA GLN A 30 21.69 -4.24 -4.61
C GLN A 30 20.63 -4.89 -5.50
N GLN A 31 21.04 -5.23 -6.72
CA GLN A 31 20.20 -5.94 -7.65
C GLN A 31 20.42 -7.44 -7.47
N LEU A 32 19.34 -8.19 -7.25
CA LEU A 32 19.43 -9.63 -7.34
C LEU A 32 19.67 -10.07 -8.77
N THR A 33 20.56 -11.05 -8.94
CA THR A 33 20.82 -11.71 -10.21
C THR A 33 20.52 -13.20 -10.09
N TYR A 34 20.17 -13.80 -11.21
CA TYR A 34 20.02 -15.24 -11.34
C TYR A 34 20.71 -15.70 -12.63
N GLY A 35 21.27 -16.91 -12.60
CA GLY A 35 21.98 -17.50 -13.72
C GLY A 35 21.63 -18.97 -13.91
N PHE A 36 21.71 -19.41 -15.16
CA PHE A 36 21.60 -20.82 -15.55
C PHE A 36 23.00 -21.42 -15.74
N PRO A 37 23.15 -22.74 -15.56
CA PRO A 37 24.38 -23.43 -15.92
C PRO A 37 24.78 -23.17 -17.37
N MET A 38 26.07 -23.05 -17.63
CA MET A 38 26.60 -22.78 -18.97
C MET A 38 26.20 -23.92 -19.94
N GLY A 39 25.53 -23.57 -21.04
CA GLY A 39 25.05 -24.52 -22.04
C GLY A 39 23.65 -25.09 -21.78
N ALA A 40 22.97 -24.65 -20.73
CA ALA A 40 21.62 -25.12 -20.41
C ALA A 40 20.56 -24.48 -21.32
N VAL A 41 19.62 -25.28 -21.81
CA VAL A 41 18.47 -24.79 -22.59
C VAL A 41 17.31 -24.55 -21.62
N VAL A 42 16.86 -23.29 -21.51
CA VAL A 42 15.73 -22.91 -20.67
C VAL A 42 14.43 -23.12 -21.46
N PRO A 43 13.53 -24.04 -21.05
CA PRO A 43 12.31 -24.30 -21.81
C PRO A 43 11.20 -23.31 -21.42
N GLY A 44 10.62 -22.59 -22.37
CA GLY A 44 9.40 -21.79 -22.16
C GLY A 44 9.60 -20.46 -21.41
N PRO A 45 8.50 -19.70 -21.21
CA PRO A 45 8.55 -18.43 -20.50
C PRO A 45 8.80 -18.66 -19.01
N LEU A 46 9.67 -17.83 -18.43
CA LEU A 46 9.93 -17.81 -16.99
C LEU A 46 9.28 -16.59 -16.36
N SER A 47 8.69 -16.77 -15.17
CA SER A 47 8.33 -15.66 -14.27
C SER A 47 9.30 -15.63 -13.09
N PHE A 48 9.70 -14.42 -12.72
CA PHE A 48 10.50 -14.16 -11.54
C PHE A 48 9.69 -13.28 -10.58
N ASP A 49 9.74 -13.62 -9.29
CA ASP A 49 9.13 -12.84 -8.23
C ASP A 49 10.04 -12.84 -6.99
N ALA A 50 10.03 -11.73 -6.25
CA ALA A 50 10.82 -11.55 -5.04
C ALA A 50 10.05 -10.75 -3.99
N TYR A 51 10.01 -11.26 -2.75
CA TYR A 51 9.23 -10.66 -1.67
C TYR A 51 9.82 -10.95 -0.28
N CYS A 52 9.58 -10.05 0.68
CA CYS A 52 9.94 -10.26 2.08
C CYS A 52 9.01 -11.29 2.76
N THR A 53 9.55 -12.15 3.62
CA THR A 53 8.78 -13.24 4.27
C THR A 53 7.89 -12.79 5.41
N SER A 54 8.16 -11.64 6.01
CA SER A 54 7.47 -11.11 7.19
C SER A 54 7.42 -9.59 7.18
N ASP A 55 6.53 -9.01 7.98
CA ASP A 55 6.47 -7.56 8.18
C ASP A 55 7.74 -7.03 8.85
N SER A 56 8.33 -7.80 9.78
CA SER A 56 9.64 -7.48 10.35
C SER A 56 10.77 -7.45 9.32
N SER A 57 10.69 -8.28 8.26
CA SER A 57 11.67 -8.22 7.16
C SER A 57 11.42 -7.01 6.26
N ARG A 58 10.17 -6.55 6.13
CA ARG A 58 9.79 -5.34 5.37
C ARG A 58 10.24 -4.04 6.07
N GLU A 59 10.36 -4.06 7.39
CA GLU A 59 10.94 -2.95 8.16
C GLU A 59 12.44 -2.80 7.88
N VAL A 60 13.14 -3.91 7.64
CA VAL A 60 14.61 -3.95 7.46
C VAL A 60 15.02 -3.75 6.00
N VAL A 61 14.31 -4.34 5.04
CA VAL A 61 14.57 -4.18 3.59
C VAL A 61 13.28 -4.09 2.77
N THR A 62 13.34 -3.39 1.64
CA THR A 62 12.32 -3.47 0.58
C THR A 62 12.86 -4.23 -0.62
N VAL A 63 11.97 -4.91 -1.35
CA VAL A 63 12.31 -5.62 -2.59
C VAL A 63 11.25 -5.34 -3.65
N SER A 64 11.68 -4.97 -4.84
CA SER A 64 10.80 -4.82 -6.01
C SER A 64 10.55 -6.16 -6.70
N GLY A 65 9.48 -6.27 -7.50
CA GLY A 65 9.20 -7.47 -8.30
C GLY A 65 10.28 -7.82 -9.34
N THR A 66 11.22 -6.90 -9.62
CA THR A 66 12.40 -7.15 -10.46
C THR A 66 13.65 -7.52 -9.65
N GLY A 67 13.54 -7.69 -8.34
CA GLY A 67 14.64 -8.15 -7.47
C GLY A 67 15.61 -7.06 -7.01
N LEU A 68 15.29 -5.78 -7.18
CA LEU A 68 16.06 -4.70 -6.56
C LEU A 68 15.75 -4.66 -5.06
N ILE A 69 16.78 -4.87 -4.24
CA ILE A 69 16.71 -4.86 -2.78
C ILE A 69 17.29 -3.53 -2.26
N THR A 70 16.57 -2.86 -1.37
CA THR A 70 17.03 -1.65 -0.69
C THR A 70 17.06 -1.88 0.82
N ALA A 71 18.19 -1.59 1.47
CA ALA A 71 18.33 -1.64 2.91
C ALA A 71 17.70 -0.40 3.56
N VAL A 72 16.79 -0.63 4.52
CA VAL A 72 15.92 0.42 5.08
C VAL A 72 16.25 0.71 6.54
N ALA A 73 16.41 -0.32 7.36
CA ALA A 73 16.66 -0.19 8.78
C ALA A 73 17.63 -1.28 9.25
N PRO A 74 18.39 -1.07 10.35
CA PRO A 74 19.26 -2.09 10.89
C PRO A 74 18.44 -3.28 11.40
N GLY A 75 18.92 -4.50 11.12
CA GLY A 75 18.22 -5.72 11.50
C GLY A 75 18.48 -6.87 10.55
N GLN A 76 17.68 -7.93 10.69
CA GLN A 76 17.74 -9.10 9.83
C GLN A 76 16.46 -9.21 9.01
N ALA A 77 16.62 -9.44 7.71
CA ALA A 77 15.53 -9.66 6.77
C ALA A 77 15.69 -10.98 6.04
N ALA A 78 14.56 -11.65 5.79
CA ALA A 78 14.49 -12.79 4.90
C ALA A 78 13.72 -12.41 3.62
N VAL A 79 14.38 -12.53 2.47
CA VAL A 79 13.80 -12.30 1.15
C VAL A 79 13.65 -13.63 0.44
N VAL A 80 12.45 -13.93 -0.02
CA VAL A 80 12.14 -15.10 -0.85
C VAL A 80 12.23 -14.71 -2.31
N LEU A 81 12.77 -15.64 -3.08
CA LEU A 81 12.98 -15.57 -4.52
C LEU A 81 12.26 -16.75 -5.12
N LYS A 82 11.42 -16.48 -6.10
CA LYS A 82 10.59 -17.49 -6.74
C LYS A 82 10.79 -17.40 -8.24
N MET A 83 11.12 -18.51 -8.86
CA MET A 83 11.15 -18.65 -10.31
C MET A 83 10.18 -19.75 -10.73
N GLU A 84 9.27 -19.44 -11.64
CA GLU A 84 8.31 -20.41 -12.18
C GLU A 84 8.47 -20.53 -13.69
N GLN A 85 8.26 -21.73 -14.20
CA GLN A 85 8.26 -22.02 -15.63
C GLN A 85 6.82 -22.24 -16.10
N GLY A 86 6.44 -21.63 -17.22
CA GLY A 86 5.10 -21.79 -17.78
C GLY A 86 4.79 -23.25 -18.19
N GLY A 87 3.60 -23.74 -17.85
CA GLY A 87 3.22 -25.15 -17.92
C GLY A 87 3.44 -25.87 -16.57
N ASP A 88 2.93 -27.08 -16.37
CA ASP A 88 2.99 -27.83 -15.09
C ASP A 88 4.42 -28.24 -14.61
N SER A 89 5.47 -27.49 -14.99
CA SER A 89 6.86 -27.95 -15.01
C SER A 89 7.78 -27.36 -13.93
N GLY A 90 7.24 -26.67 -12.92
CA GLY A 90 7.92 -26.52 -11.63
C GLY A 90 8.13 -25.09 -11.14
N VAL A 91 8.36 -24.99 -9.82
CA VAL A 91 8.62 -23.76 -9.08
C VAL A 91 9.91 -23.95 -8.29
N HIS A 92 10.85 -23.02 -8.44
CA HIS A 92 12.08 -22.99 -7.65
C HIS A 92 12.06 -21.81 -6.69
N ILE A 93 12.27 -22.09 -5.40
CA ILE A 93 12.21 -21.11 -4.31
C ILE A 93 13.55 -21.07 -3.58
N LYS A 94 14.08 -19.88 -3.36
CA LYS A 94 15.25 -19.67 -2.51
C LYS A 94 15.03 -18.52 -1.54
N THR A 95 15.47 -18.70 -0.31
CA THR A 95 15.44 -17.64 0.71
C THR A 95 16.85 -17.10 0.91
N VAL A 96 17.00 -15.79 0.86
CA VAL A 96 18.24 -15.08 1.19
C VAL A 96 18.04 -14.34 2.50
N LEU A 97 18.99 -14.52 3.42
CA LEU A 97 19.05 -13.78 4.68
C LEU A 97 20.00 -12.60 4.52
N LEU A 98 19.52 -11.41 4.88
CA LEU A 98 20.27 -10.17 4.82
C LEU A 98 20.43 -9.61 6.23
N THR A 99 21.62 -9.09 6.52
CA THR A 99 21.90 -8.32 7.73
C THR A 99 22.16 -6.88 7.33
N VAL A 100 21.36 -5.96 7.85
CA VAL A 100 21.52 -4.52 7.65
C VAL A 100 22.12 -3.90 8.90
N SER A 101 23.13 -3.07 8.73
CA SER A 101 23.86 -2.37 9.80
C SER A 101 23.94 -0.87 9.54
N GLY A 102 24.19 -0.08 10.59
CA GLY A 102 24.22 1.38 10.53
C GLY A 102 23.19 2.03 11.46
N GLU A 103 23.26 3.35 11.59
CA GLU A 103 22.21 4.13 12.25
C GLU A 103 20.95 4.14 11.36
N GLU A 104 19.76 4.08 11.96
CA GLU A 104 18.52 4.32 11.23
C GLU A 104 18.65 5.64 10.49
N ASN A 105 18.45 5.63 9.17
CA ASN A 105 18.40 6.87 8.42
C ASN A 105 17.17 7.65 8.90
N PRO A 106 17.32 8.83 9.55
CA PRO A 106 16.17 9.61 10.04
C PRO A 106 15.28 10.11 8.89
N GLU A 107 15.75 10.03 7.64
CA GLU A 107 15.01 10.35 6.42
C GLU A 107 14.30 9.14 5.78
N ARG A 108 13.92 8.13 6.57
CA ARG A 108 13.12 6.99 6.11
C ARG A 108 11.91 7.46 5.26
N PRO A 109 11.82 7.15 3.95
CA PRO A 109 10.50 7.06 3.34
C PRO A 109 9.84 5.82 3.95
N GLU A 110 8.75 6.03 4.70
CA GLU A 110 7.91 4.94 5.19
C GLU A 110 7.50 4.02 4.03
N PRO A 111 7.19 2.72 4.25
CA PRO A 111 6.61 1.89 3.20
C PRO A 111 5.46 2.68 2.57
N GLU A 112 5.59 3.07 1.29
CA GLU A 112 4.76 4.11 0.66
C GLU A 112 3.29 3.71 0.71
N GLY A 113 2.62 4.04 1.82
CA GLY A 113 1.19 4.25 1.85
C GLY A 113 0.86 5.34 0.83
N PRO A 114 -0.39 5.39 0.34
CA PRO A 114 -0.75 6.39 -0.66
C PRO A 114 -0.41 7.78 -0.11
N THR A 115 0.23 8.63 -0.91
CA THR A 115 0.55 10.00 -0.46
C THR A 115 -0.74 10.81 -0.31
N GLU A 116 -0.71 11.88 0.49
CA GLU A 116 -1.91 12.72 0.66
C GLU A 116 -2.36 13.35 -0.66
N GLU A 117 -1.42 13.63 -1.57
CA GLU A 117 -1.70 14.13 -2.92
C GLU A 117 -2.42 13.07 -3.78
N ALA A 118 -1.97 11.81 -3.74
CA ALA A 118 -2.61 10.72 -4.46
C ALA A 118 -4.01 10.43 -3.92
N VAL A 119 -4.16 10.42 -2.60
CA VAL A 119 -5.45 10.29 -1.91
C VAL A 119 -6.40 11.43 -2.30
N TYR A 120 -5.91 12.68 -2.25
CA TYR A 120 -6.68 13.85 -2.67
C TYR A 120 -7.13 13.74 -4.13
N ALA A 121 -6.23 13.34 -5.04
CA ALA A 121 -6.53 13.17 -6.46
C ALA A 121 -7.61 12.09 -6.68
N ALA A 122 -7.50 10.96 -5.99
CA ALA A 122 -8.48 9.88 -6.08
C ALA A 122 -9.87 10.30 -5.57
N ILE A 123 -9.92 11.01 -4.43
CA ILE A 123 -11.18 11.51 -3.88
C ILE A 123 -11.78 12.58 -4.79
N THR A 124 -10.99 13.53 -5.29
CA THR A 124 -11.50 14.61 -6.13
C THR A 124 -11.91 14.15 -7.53
N ALA A 125 -11.36 13.05 -8.04
CA ALA A 125 -11.83 12.41 -9.28
C ALA A 125 -13.30 11.97 -9.18
N LEU A 126 -13.78 11.61 -7.97
CA LEU A 126 -15.18 11.26 -7.73
C LEU A 126 -16.16 12.40 -8.00
N LYS A 127 -15.70 13.66 -8.07
CA LYS A 127 -16.57 14.81 -8.42
C LYS A 127 -17.24 14.64 -9.79
N ALA A 128 -16.67 13.84 -10.69
CA ALA A 128 -17.28 13.55 -11.99
C ALA A 128 -18.59 12.77 -11.84
N ASP A 129 -18.64 11.81 -10.92
CA ASP A 129 -19.80 10.95 -10.67
C ASP A 129 -20.70 11.47 -9.53
N TYR A 130 -20.11 12.21 -8.58
CA TYR A 130 -20.73 12.77 -7.39
C TYR A 130 -20.54 14.29 -7.32
N PRO A 131 -21.14 15.06 -8.25
CA PRO A 131 -20.97 16.50 -8.31
C PRO A 131 -21.61 17.20 -7.09
N GLU A 132 -21.15 18.43 -6.84
CA GLU A 132 -21.73 19.32 -5.82
C GLU A 132 -23.26 19.44 -5.99
N GLY A 133 -23.99 19.30 -4.87
CA GLY A 133 -25.45 19.41 -4.86
C GLY A 133 -26.19 18.20 -5.41
N MET A 134 -25.50 17.14 -5.84
CA MET A 134 -26.15 15.87 -6.21
C MET A 134 -26.99 15.36 -5.04
N ARG A 135 -28.26 15.01 -5.31
CA ARG A 135 -29.15 14.47 -4.28
C ARG A 135 -28.54 13.19 -3.69
N TRP A 136 -28.31 13.21 -2.38
CA TRP A 136 -27.76 12.08 -1.63
C TRP A 136 -28.32 12.11 -0.22
N THR A 137 -28.98 11.04 0.18
CA THR A 137 -29.84 10.97 1.37
C THR A 137 -29.58 9.69 2.15
N ASN A 138 -30.32 9.49 3.24
CA ASN A 138 -30.29 8.23 3.98
C ASN A 138 -30.83 7.03 3.20
N ASP A 139 -31.44 7.22 2.03
CA ASP A 139 -31.82 6.11 1.15
C ASP A 139 -30.62 5.52 0.38
N ASN A 140 -29.52 6.28 0.29
CA ASN A 140 -28.33 5.89 -0.45
C ASN A 140 -27.41 5.05 0.46
N PHE A 141 -27.18 3.80 0.07
CA PHE A 141 -26.32 2.85 0.79
C PHE A 141 -25.06 2.52 0.00
N TYR A 142 -23.96 2.33 0.70
CA TYR A 142 -22.74 1.74 0.15
C TYR A 142 -22.14 0.72 1.11
N ALA A 143 -21.66 -0.40 0.56
CA ALA A 143 -20.95 -1.44 1.29
C ALA A 143 -19.49 -1.52 0.82
N SER A 144 -18.56 -1.17 1.73
CA SER A 144 -17.13 -1.36 1.52
C SER A 144 -16.78 -2.82 1.76
N GLN A 145 -16.29 -3.48 0.70
CA GLN A 145 -15.78 -4.84 0.81
C GLN A 145 -14.46 -4.87 1.58
N ALA A 146 -13.61 -3.86 1.38
CA ALA A 146 -12.33 -3.74 2.05
C ALA A 146 -12.47 -3.63 3.57
N LEU A 147 -13.43 -2.83 4.03
CA LEU A 147 -13.70 -2.64 5.46
C LEU A 147 -14.76 -3.59 6.02
N ARG A 148 -15.32 -4.48 5.20
CA ARG A 148 -16.43 -5.41 5.54
C ARG A 148 -17.54 -4.71 6.33
N SER A 149 -17.88 -3.50 5.91
CA SER A 149 -18.85 -2.62 6.55
C SER A 149 -19.64 -1.83 5.51
N GLY A 150 -20.79 -1.30 5.90
CA GLY A 150 -21.61 -0.48 5.03
C GLY A 150 -22.36 0.58 5.80
N GLY A 151 -22.74 1.64 5.10
CA GLY A 151 -23.39 2.80 5.69
C GLY A 151 -24.37 3.45 4.72
N TYR A 152 -25.36 4.12 5.30
CA TYR A 152 -26.30 4.97 4.57
C TYR A 152 -25.87 6.44 4.64
N GLY A 153 -26.36 7.26 3.72
CA GLY A 153 -26.19 8.72 3.76
C GLY A 153 -24.73 9.13 3.88
N CYS A 154 -24.38 9.86 4.94
CA CYS A 154 -23.03 10.40 5.12
C CYS A 154 -21.95 9.31 5.25
N GLU A 155 -22.19 8.23 6.01
CA GLU A 155 -21.24 7.11 6.13
C GLU A 155 -21.07 6.39 4.79
N GLY A 156 -22.16 6.21 4.04
CA GLY A 156 -22.11 5.57 2.72
C GLY A 156 -21.22 6.32 1.74
N PHE A 157 -21.36 7.65 1.67
CA PHE A 157 -20.51 8.48 0.82
C PHE A 157 -19.05 8.52 1.30
N ALA A 158 -18.83 8.55 2.63
CA ALA A 158 -17.48 8.50 3.19
C ALA A 158 -16.75 7.20 2.83
N LEU A 159 -17.46 6.06 2.86
CA LEU A 159 -16.92 4.77 2.44
C LEU A 159 -16.57 4.72 0.95
N ILE A 160 -17.36 5.35 0.08
CA ILE A 160 -17.02 5.49 -1.36
C ILE A 160 -15.70 6.23 -1.53
N CYS A 161 -15.55 7.38 -0.86
CA CYS A 161 -14.31 8.16 -0.91
C CYS A 161 -13.11 7.36 -0.37
N SER A 162 -13.32 6.64 0.74
CA SER A 162 -12.30 5.82 1.39
C SER A 162 -11.84 4.66 0.51
N ASP A 163 -12.76 3.96 -0.16
CA ASP A 163 -12.41 2.85 -1.06
C ASP A 163 -11.72 3.37 -2.34
N ALA A 164 -12.13 4.53 -2.86
CA ALA A 164 -11.44 5.16 -3.99
C ALA A 164 -10.00 5.57 -3.65
N ALA A 165 -9.78 6.12 -2.46
CA ALA A 165 -8.46 6.58 -2.01
C ALA A 165 -7.50 5.46 -1.63
N PHE A 166 -8.00 4.44 -0.93
CA PHE A 166 -7.16 3.47 -0.21
C PHE A 166 -7.33 2.03 -0.71
N GLY A 167 -8.23 1.78 -1.66
CA GLY A 167 -8.46 0.46 -2.23
C GLY A 167 -8.81 -0.58 -1.17
N THR A 168 -7.90 -1.51 -0.90
CA THR A 168 -8.10 -2.64 0.03
C THR A 168 -7.37 -2.49 1.37
N LEU A 169 -6.68 -1.38 1.62
CA LEU A 169 -5.92 -1.18 2.86
C LEU A 169 -6.80 -1.30 4.12
N PRO A 170 -6.34 -1.90 5.23
CA PRO A 170 -7.14 -1.96 6.45
C PRO A 170 -7.31 -0.57 7.07
N ALA A 171 -8.27 -0.44 8.00
CA ALA A 171 -8.50 0.80 8.73
C ALA A 171 -8.18 0.65 10.22
N ARG A 172 -7.71 1.74 10.83
CA ARG A 172 -7.54 1.92 12.28
C ARG A 172 -8.26 3.17 12.77
N THR A 173 -8.48 3.29 14.07
CA THR A 173 -9.21 4.43 14.66
C THR A 173 -8.34 5.20 15.66
N HIS A 174 -8.46 6.53 15.67
CA HIS A 174 -7.90 7.40 16.72
C HIS A 174 -8.83 8.59 17.01
N ARG A 175 -8.43 9.44 17.97
CA ARG A 175 -9.16 10.66 18.37
C ARG A 175 -8.26 11.92 18.41
N SER A 176 -7.02 11.82 17.95
CA SER A 176 -6.11 12.97 17.86
C SER A 176 -6.42 13.82 16.64
N PHE A 177 -6.63 15.13 16.84
CA PHE A 177 -6.76 16.10 15.75
C PHE A 177 -5.45 16.29 14.97
N GLU A 178 -4.31 16.16 15.67
CA GLU A 178 -2.98 16.31 15.06
C GLU A 178 -2.63 15.16 14.12
N ALA A 179 -3.23 13.99 14.33
CA ALA A 179 -3.00 12.81 13.50
C ALA A 179 -3.95 12.73 12.30
N ILE A 180 -4.84 13.72 12.10
CA ILE A 180 -5.77 13.76 10.97
C ILE A 180 -5.00 14.05 9.69
N ARG A 181 -5.28 13.25 8.67
CA ARG A 181 -4.67 13.30 7.34
C ARG A 181 -5.73 13.41 6.25
N VAL A 182 -5.33 13.84 5.05
CA VAL A 182 -6.23 13.88 3.89
C VAL A 182 -6.78 12.49 3.59
N GLY A 183 -8.07 12.39 3.32
CA GLY A 183 -8.80 11.14 3.09
C GLY A 183 -9.26 10.38 4.34
N ASP A 184 -8.88 10.83 5.54
CA ASP A 184 -9.43 10.26 6.77
C ASP A 184 -10.95 10.49 6.85
N MET A 185 -11.66 9.49 7.38
CA MET A 185 -13.08 9.61 7.68
C MET A 185 -13.26 10.05 9.13
N ILE A 186 -14.00 11.12 9.36
CA ILE A 186 -14.24 11.67 10.68
C ILE A 186 -15.70 11.46 11.05
N ARG A 187 -15.94 10.72 12.13
CA ARG A 187 -17.24 10.55 12.77
C ARG A 187 -17.42 11.65 13.82
N ILE A 188 -18.35 12.57 13.60
CA ILE A 188 -18.64 13.74 14.43
C ILE A 188 -19.90 13.47 15.25
N GLY A 189 -19.80 13.65 16.58
CA GLY A 189 -20.91 13.50 17.54
C GLY A 189 -21.60 12.14 17.52
N ASP A 190 -20.98 11.13 16.90
CA ASP A 190 -21.58 9.85 16.55
C ASP A 190 -22.90 9.93 15.77
N TYR A 191 -23.09 10.99 14.96
CA TYR A 191 -24.25 11.10 14.04
C TYR A 191 -23.85 11.43 12.61
N HIS A 192 -22.73 12.11 12.37
CA HIS A 192 -22.32 12.54 11.03
C HIS A 192 -20.93 12.06 10.63
N THR A 193 -20.72 11.68 9.36
CA THR A 193 -19.43 11.23 8.85
C THR A 193 -19.00 12.10 7.67
N VAL A 194 -17.76 12.59 7.71
CA VAL A 194 -17.16 13.43 6.67
C VAL A 194 -15.78 12.89 6.26
N VAL A 195 -15.26 13.31 5.12
CA VAL A 195 -13.94 12.92 4.61
C VAL A 195 -13.06 14.15 4.43
N VAL A 196 -11.82 14.09 4.92
CA VAL A 196 -10.89 15.22 4.89
C VAL A 196 -10.34 15.44 3.48
N LEU A 197 -10.43 16.67 2.99
CA LEU A 197 -9.81 17.12 1.74
C LEU A 197 -8.54 17.93 1.97
N GLU A 198 -8.45 18.65 3.10
CA GLU A 198 -7.31 19.49 3.45
C GLU A 198 -7.23 19.61 4.97
N LYS A 199 -6.03 19.50 5.54
CA LYS A 199 -5.77 19.76 6.95
C LYS A 199 -5.10 21.14 7.10
N LYS A 200 -5.71 22.02 7.90
CA LYS A 200 -5.12 23.30 8.32
C LYS A 200 -4.73 23.23 9.80
N GLU A 201 -4.09 24.29 10.29
CA GLU A 201 -3.64 24.38 11.69
C GLU A 201 -4.80 24.21 12.69
N ASN A 202 -5.89 24.95 12.50
CA ASN A 202 -7.04 24.99 13.44
C ASN A 202 -8.38 24.63 12.79
N SER A 203 -8.37 24.13 11.56
CA SER A 203 -9.55 23.70 10.81
C SER A 203 -9.18 22.66 9.76
N MET A 204 -10.18 22.18 9.03
CA MET A 204 -10.01 21.26 7.91
C MET A 204 -11.13 21.49 6.90
N MET A 205 -10.83 21.23 5.63
CA MET A 205 -11.82 21.21 4.55
C MET A 205 -12.28 19.76 4.37
N VAL A 206 -13.58 19.56 4.18
CA VAL A 206 -14.16 18.21 4.05
C VAL A 206 -15.09 18.07 2.86
N THR A 207 -15.31 16.83 2.45
CA THR A 207 -16.46 16.44 1.62
C THR A 207 -17.35 15.48 2.40
N GLU A 208 -18.62 15.44 2.05
CA GLU A 208 -19.64 14.73 2.80
C GLU A 208 -20.88 14.47 1.96
N GLY A 209 -21.58 13.38 2.27
CA GLY A 209 -22.89 13.08 1.73
C GLY A 209 -23.97 13.41 2.74
N ASN A 210 -25.20 13.57 2.25
CA ASN A 210 -26.37 13.88 3.06
C ASN A 210 -26.23 15.19 3.86
N TYR A 211 -25.40 16.11 3.38
CA TYR A 211 -25.38 17.49 3.85
C TYR A 211 -26.53 18.23 3.17
N ASN A 212 -27.55 18.61 3.96
CA ASN A 212 -28.82 19.12 3.44
C ASN A 212 -29.43 18.22 2.34
N SER A 213 -29.37 16.89 2.53
CA SER A 213 -29.85 15.89 1.55
C SER A 213 -29.11 15.90 0.20
N SER A 214 -27.86 16.34 0.19
CA SER A 214 -26.99 16.38 -0.99
C SER A 214 -25.53 16.03 -0.71
N ILE A 215 -24.76 15.77 -1.77
CA ILE A 215 -23.30 15.76 -1.73
C ILE A 215 -22.80 17.20 -1.60
N HIS A 216 -21.81 17.40 -0.75
CA HIS A 216 -21.16 18.69 -0.56
C HIS A 216 -19.63 18.55 -0.55
N TRP A 217 -18.96 19.50 -1.20
CA TRP A 217 -17.51 19.58 -1.34
C TRP A 217 -16.97 20.90 -0.79
N GLY A 218 -16.04 20.80 0.17
CA GLY A 218 -15.27 21.95 0.64
C GLY A 218 -15.92 22.72 1.79
N ARG A 219 -16.65 22.05 2.69
CA ARG A 219 -17.04 22.69 3.96
C ARG A 219 -15.83 22.79 4.88
N GLU A 220 -15.68 23.96 5.51
CA GLU A 220 -14.70 24.13 6.57
C GLU A 220 -15.28 23.71 7.93
N ILE A 221 -14.53 22.90 8.68
CA ILE A 221 -14.82 22.51 10.06
C ILE A 221 -13.69 22.98 10.96
N THR A 222 -13.99 23.75 11.99
CA THR A 222 -13.00 24.19 12.97
C THR A 222 -12.68 23.08 13.98
N ARG A 223 -11.43 23.04 14.45
CA ARG A 223 -10.99 22.16 15.56
C ARG A 223 -11.90 22.31 16.77
N SER A 224 -12.21 23.55 17.15
CA SER A 224 -13.06 23.86 18.31
C SER A 224 -14.46 23.27 18.19
N SER A 225 -15.07 23.29 17.01
CA SER A 225 -16.37 22.67 16.79
C SER A 225 -16.27 21.15 16.87
N LEU A 226 -15.22 20.58 16.29
CA LEU A 226 -15.01 19.13 16.27
C LEU A 226 -14.78 18.57 17.69
N GLU A 227 -13.94 19.22 18.48
CA GLU A 227 -13.64 18.83 19.85
C GLU A 227 -14.86 18.99 20.77
N ARG A 228 -15.67 20.05 20.56
CA ARG A 228 -16.90 20.27 21.32
C ARG A 228 -17.96 19.20 21.07
N GLU A 229 -18.16 18.79 19.82
CA GLU A 229 -19.10 17.71 19.46
C GLU A 229 -18.57 16.34 19.87
N GLY A 230 -17.25 16.20 19.97
CA GLY A 230 -16.55 14.92 20.09
C GLY A 230 -16.44 14.23 18.73
N PHE A 231 -15.32 13.54 18.51
CA PHE A 231 -15.08 12.85 17.25
C PHE A 231 -14.23 11.58 17.41
N SER A 232 -14.31 10.73 16.39
CA SER A 232 -13.33 9.69 16.10
C SER A 232 -12.94 9.73 14.63
N VAL A 233 -11.72 9.30 14.35
CA VAL A 233 -11.13 9.30 13.02
C VAL A 233 -10.84 7.87 12.62
N ARG A 234 -11.35 7.45 11.47
CA ARG A 234 -10.99 6.18 10.83
C ARG A 234 -10.01 6.48 9.69
N THR A 235 -8.78 6.02 9.86
CA THR A 235 -7.68 6.23 8.91
C THR A 235 -7.23 4.90 8.31
N ARG A 236 -6.81 4.94 7.04
CA ARG A 236 -6.29 3.79 6.28
C ARG A 236 -4.83 3.97 5.86
N TYR A 237 -4.19 5.05 6.31
CA TYR A 237 -2.74 5.14 6.24
C TYR A 237 -2.10 4.03 7.07
N PRO A 238 -1.02 3.41 6.58
CA PRO A 238 -0.21 2.47 7.36
C PRO A 238 0.17 3.06 8.73
N ALA A 239 0.41 2.15 9.69
CA ALA A 239 0.83 2.51 11.05
C ALA A 239 2.34 2.72 11.11
#